data_AF-A0AA49GFG1-F1
#
_entry.id   AF-A0AA49GFG1-F1
#
_cell.length_a   1.000
_cell.length_b   1.000
_cell.length_c   1.000
_cell.angle_alpha   90.00
_cell.angle_beta   90.00
_cell.angle_gamma   90.00
#
_symmetry.space_group_name_H-M   'P 1'
#
loop_
_entity.id
_entity.type
_entity.pdbx_description
1 polymer ?
#
loop_
_entity_poly.entity_id
_entity_poly.type
_entity_poly.pdbx_seq_one_letter_code
_entity_poly.pdbx_strand_id
1 'polypeptide(L)'
;MKTILSFFLTLFSFSLLQAQEFVPVSGNGQVVHHAHYSLSYSETHEQAEWVYYELTAAEARNNSYKRSDNFREDGQVKTGSATLADYKGSGYDRGHLAPAGDMGFSGAAMSESFYMSNMSPQDPSFNRGIWKQLESLVRSWSVDKAELFIATGPVLEAGLSTIGYNQVSVPNYYYKVLLDYDESSGAYGAIGFLLPNQKGQGDLDDYVVSVDRIEQLTGIDFYSQLPDAIENDIESNVEANYWNWNASKVQSYGSSSASTASQCEGKTKTGRRCRNQTKNESGYCYLHEGQASGTVSPEPAKRVTSIRCSATTNAGTRCRRKTKSVNGKCWQHGG
;
A
#
# COMPACT_ATOMS: atom_id res chain seq x y z
N MET A 1 -46.38 14.32 39.49
CA MET A 1 -45.78 14.83 38.24
C MET A 1 -44.28 14.98 38.47
N LYS A 2 -43.46 14.08 37.92
CA LYS A 2 -41.99 14.22 37.89
C LYS A 2 -41.56 13.95 36.46
N THR A 3 -41.22 15.02 35.74
CA THR A 3 -40.70 14.99 34.38
C THR A 3 -39.22 14.63 34.43
N ILE A 4 -38.85 13.51 33.81
CA ILE A 4 -37.46 13.11 33.59
C ILE A 4 -37.02 13.74 32.27
N LEU A 5 -36.06 14.65 32.34
CA LEU A 5 -35.44 15.28 31.17
C LEU A 5 -34.26 14.40 30.74
N SER A 6 -34.45 13.58 29.72
CA SER A 6 -33.36 12.79 29.12
C SER A 6 -32.52 13.68 28.20
N PHE A 7 -31.29 13.96 28.60
CA PHE A 7 -30.26 14.56 27.73
C PHE A 7 -29.70 13.48 26.81
N PHE A 8 -30.07 13.51 25.53
CA PHE A 8 -29.40 12.72 24.49
C PHE A 8 -28.10 13.44 24.10
N LEU A 9 -26.98 13.02 24.68
CA LEU A 9 -25.66 13.41 24.20
C LEU A 9 -25.36 12.60 22.93
N THR A 10 -25.56 13.20 21.77
CA THR A 10 -25.16 12.61 20.50
C THR A 10 -23.65 12.75 20.36
N LEU A 11 -22.92 11.67 20.65
CA LEU A 11 -21.51 11.55 20.32
C LEU A 11 -21.40 11.46 18.79
N PHE A 12 -21.10 12.59 18.17
CA PHE A 12 -20.63 12.63 16.79
C PHE A 12 -19.21 12.05 16.79
N SER A 13 -19.08 10.76 16.48
CA SER A 13 -17.79 10.15 16.21
C SER A 13 -17.24 10.73 14.92
N PHE A 14 -16.47 11.81 15.03
CA PHE A 14 -15.51 12.19 13.99
C PHE A 14 -14.46 11.08 13.96
N SER A 15 -14.55 10.19 12.98
CA SER A 15 -13.40 9.40 12.56
C SER A 15 -12.36 10.38 12.04
N LEU A 16 -11.39 10.73 12.88
CA LEU A 16 -10.13 11.30 12.41
C LEU A 16 -9.52 10.26 11.47
N LEU A 17 -9.50 10.54 10.17
CA LEU A 17 -8.42 10.03 9.35
C LEU A 17 -7.16 10.61 9.99
N GLN A 18 -6.32 9.77 10.59
CA GLN A 18 -4.97 10.21 10.94
C GLN A 18 -4.31 10.59 9.61
N ALA A 19 -3.93 11.86 9.48
CA ALA A 19 -3.13 12.28 8.34
C ALA A 19 -1.80 11.55 8.45
N GLN A 20 -1.40 10.88 7.38
CA GLN A 20 -0.10 10.24 7.32
C GLN A 20 0.96 11.35 7.31
N GLU A 21 1.92 11.28 8.25
CA GLU A 21 3.00 12.26 8.37
C GLU A 21 4.14 11.89 7.41
N PHE A 22 4.92 12.88 6.99
CA PHE A 22 6.10 12.77 6.13
C PHE A 22 5.88 12.11 4.77
N VAL A 23 4.68 12.29 4.19
CA VAL A 23 4.38 11.80 2.83
C VAL A 23 5.28 12.51 1.80
N PRO A 24 5.96 11.77 0.89
CA PRO A 24 6.83 12.35 -0.12
C PRO A 24 6.09 13.32 -1.06
N VAL A 25 6.79 14.37 -1.50
CA VAL A 25 6.27 15.38 -2.43
C VAL A 25 6.90 15.17 -3.81
N SER A 26 6.04 15.08 -4.83
CA SER A 26 6.46 14.95 -6.22
C SER A 26 5.50 15.71 -7.16
N GLY A 27 5.97 16.05 -8.36
CA GLY A 27 5.25 16.98 -9.24
C GLY A 27 4.22 16.35 -10.19
N ASN A 28 4.28 15.03 -10.46
CA ASN A 28 3.71 14.50 -11.70
C ASN A 28 2.75 13.30 -11.55
N GLY A 29 2.76 12.57 -10.44
CA GLY A 29 1.91 11.39 -10.26
C GLY A 29 0.56 11.65 -9.59
N GLN A 30 -0.35 10.68 -9.73
CA GLN A 30 -1.61 10.67 -8.98
C GLN A 30 -1.38 10.10 -7.58
N VAL A 31 -1.54 10.92 -6.55
CA VAL A 31 -1.58 10.41 -5.17
C VAL A 31 -2.84 9.57 -4.93
N VAL A 32 -2.65 8.35 -4.44
CA VAL A 32 -3.68 7.38 -4.07
C VAL A 32 -3.45 6.94 -2.63
N HIS A 33 -4.51 6.93 -1.83
CA HIS A 33 -4.48 6.52 -0.42
C HIS A 33 -5.17 5.18 -0.24
N HIS A 34 -4.43 4.21 0.28
CA HIS A 34 -4.94 2.94 0.77
C HIS A 34 -5.00 2.94 2.29
N ALA A 35 -5.44 1.84 2.90
CA ALA A 35 -5.67 1.81 4.34
C ALA A 35 -4.38 2.02 5.17
N HIS A 36 -3.24 1.53 4.68
CA HIS A 36 -1.97 1.51 5.43
C HIS A 36 -0.74 1.90 4.58
N TYR A 37 -0.96 2.39 3.37
CA TYR A 37 0.08 3.00 2.55
C TYR A 37 -0.54 4.00 1.59
N SER A 38 0.26 4.96 1.15
CA SER A 38 -0.06 5.87 0.06
C SER A 38 0.92 5.63 -1.09
N LEU A 39 0.52 5.97 -2.31
CA LEU A 39 1.43 5.96 -3.45
C LEU A 39 1.19 7.17 -4.34
N SER A 40 2.19 7.55 -5.14
CA SER A 40 2.01 8.43 -6.28
C SER A 40 2.17 7.64 -7.56
N TYR A 41 1.09 7.50 -8.34
CA TYR A 41 1.06 6.70 -9.56
C TYR A 41 1.51 7.52 -10.77
N SER A 42 2.56 7.06 -11.45
CA SER A 42 3.03 7.66 -12.70
C SER A 42 2.38 6.97 -13.89
N GLU A 43 1.46 7.66 -14.55
CA GLU A 43 0.79 7.15 -15.75
C GLU A 43 1.78 6.84 -16.88
N THR A 44 2.81 7.67 -17.04
CA THR A 44 3.81 7.49 -18.10
C THR A 44 4.63 6.22 -17.93
N HIS A 45 4.72 5.70 -16.70
CA HIS A 45 5.50 4.51 -16.37
C HIS A 45 4.66 3.30 -15.96
N GLU A 46 3.33 3.47 -15.86
CA GLU A 46 2.35 2.48 -15.42
C GLU A 46 2.71 1.78 -14.11
N GLN A 47 3.26 2.56 -13.16
CA GLN A 47 3.60 2.13 -11.81
C GLN A 47 3.77 3.34 -10.87
N ALA A 48 3.88 3.09 -9.57
CA ALA A 48 4.15 4.15 -8.60
C ALA A 48 5.59 4.70 -8.72
N GLU A 49 5.75 6.03 -8.64
CA GLU A 49 7.05 6.70 -8.51
C GLU A 49 7.56 6.65 -7.06
N TRP A 50 6.64 6.61 -6.10
CA TRP A 50 6.89 6.27 -4.70
C TRP A 50 5.68 5.58 -4.09
N VAL A 51 5.96 4.70 -3.13
CA VAL A 51 5.01 4.14 -2.17
C VAL A 51 5.52 4.48 -0.77
N TYR A 52 4.63 4.97 0.08
CA TYR A 52 4.94 5.45 1.41
C TYR A 52 4.07 4.76 2.46
N TYR A 53 4.70 4.26 3.52
CA TYR A 53 4.02 3.58 4.62
C TYR A 53 4.79 3.71 5.93
N GLU A 54 4.04 3.64 7.03
CA GLU A 54 4.57 3.56 8.37
C GLU A 54 4.67 2.08 8.78
N LEU A 55 5.68 1.73 9.56
CA LEU A 55 5.83 0.38 10.09
C LEU A 55 6.23 0.42 11.56
N THR A 56 5.27 0.17 12.44
CA THR A 56 5.49 0.05 13.87
C THR A 56 6.10 -1.30 14.25
N ALA A 57 6.71 -1.35 15.43
CA ALA A 57 7.23 -2.58 16.02
C ALA A 57 6.13 -3.61 16.33
N ALA A 58 4.88 -3.17 16.53
CA ALA A 58 3.74 -4.07 16.72
C ALA A 58 3.33 -4.72 15.40
N GLU A 59 3.26 -3.93 14.33
CA GLU A 59 2.93 -4.39 12.98
C GLU A 59 4.03 -5.31 12.43
N ALA A 60 5.30 -4.93 12.56
CA ALA A 60 6.44 -5.73 12.10
C ALA A 60 6.54 -7.11 12.78
N ARG A 61 6.08 -7.25 14.03
CA ARG A 61 5.99 -8.54 14.74
C ARG A 61 4.75 -9.34 14.37
N ASN A 62 3.74 -8.72 13.79
CA ASN A 62 2.43 -9.32 13.54
C ASN A 62 2.32 -9.88 12.12
N ASN A 63 2.22 -11.21 12.03
CA ASN A 63 2.00 -11.93 10.77
C ASN A 63 0.68 -12.74 10.81
N SER A 64 -0.36 -12.16 11.40
CA SER A 64 -1.66 -12.82 11.57
C SER A 64 -2.35 -13.15 10.24
N TYR A 65 -2.04 -12.39 9.19
CA TYR A 65 -2.61 -12.58 7.86
C TYR A 65 -1.59 -13.17 6.91
N LYS A 66 -1.95 -14.30 6.29
CA LYS A 66 -1.13 -14.92 5.25
C LYS A 66 -1.26 -14.13 3.95
N ARG A 67 -0.20 -14.20 3.13
CA ARG A 67 -0.23 -13.74 1.73
C ARG A 67 -1.49 -14.23 1.02
N SER A 68 -2.23 -13.28 0.44
CA SER A 68 -3.46 -13.55 -0.30
C SER A 68 -3.21 -13.90 -1.77
N ASP A 69 -2.08 -13.46 -2.34
CA ASP A 69 -1.73 -13.63 -3.76
C ASP A 69 -2.83 -13.17 -4.73
N ASN A 70 -3.68 -12.22 -4.29
CA ASN A 70 -4.86 -11.74 -5.00
C ASN A 70 -4.55 -10.49 -5.85
N PHE A 71 -3.52 -10.62 -6.69
CA PHE A 71 -3.09 -9.58 -7.62
C PHE A 71 -4.24 -9.09 -8.48
N ARG A 72 -4.46 -7.77 -8.50
CA ARG A 72 -5.57 -7.14 -9.22
C ARG A 72 -5.27 -5.69 -9.54
N GLU A 73 -5.93 -5.18 -10.57
CA GLU A 73 -5.93 -3.76 -10.91
C GLU A 73 -6.39 -2.92 -9.72
N ASP A 74 -5.83 -1.72 -9.61
CA ASP A 74 -6.21 -0.75 -8.60
C ASP A 74 -7.34 0.15 -9.11
N GLY A 75 -8.51 0.01 -8.50
CA GLY A 75 -9.69 0.82 -8.85
C GLY A 75 -9.61 2.27 -8.40
N GLN A 76 -8.61 2.66 -7.61
CA GLN A 76 -8.41 4.04 -7.16
C GLN A 76 -7.51 4.86 -8.10
N VAL A 77 -6.74 4.21 -8.97
CA VAL A 77 -5.99 4.89 -10.03
C VAL A 77 -6.96 5.31 -11.15
N LYS A 78 -7.04 6.62 -11.43
CA LYS A 78 -8.08 7.22 -12.30
C LYS A 78 -7.96 6.78 -13.75
N THR A 79 -6.74 6.56 -14.20
CA THR A 79 -6.39 6.15 -15.56
C THR A 79 -6.41 4.62 -15.75
N GLY A 80 -6.48 3.88 -14.64
CA GLY A 80 -6.25 2.44 -14.60
C GLY A 80 -4.82 2.14 -14.16
N SER A 81 -4.58 0.90 -13.72
CA SER A 81 -3.23 0.45 -13.37
C SER A 81 -2.76 -0.62 -14.36
N ALA A 82 -1.47 -0.98 -14.28
CA ALA A 82 -0.97 -2.22 -14.85
C ALA A 82 -1.84 -3.45 -14.49
N THR A 83 -1.77 -4.49 -15.32
CA THR A 83 -2.54 -5.71 -15.18
C THR A 83 -1.65 -6.94 -15.08
N LEU A 84 -2.25 -8.08 -14.70
CA LEU A 84 -1.56 -9.38 -14.74
C LEU A 84 -1.09 -9.78 -16.15
N ALA A 85 -1.78 -9.30 -17.20
CA ALA A 85 -1.42 -9.62 -18.56
C ALA A 85 -0.10 -8.97 -18.98
N ASP A 86 0.22 -7.79 -18.43
CA ASP A 86 1.45 -7.06 -18.76
C ASP A 86 2.71 -7.79 -18.31
N TYR A 87 2.63 -8.50 -17.17
CA TYR A 87 3.74 -9.25 -16.61
C TYR A 87 3.88 -10.65 -17.20
N LYS A 88 2.84 -11.17 -17.86
CA LYS A 88 2.80 -12.56 -18.34
C LYS A 88 3.85 -12.79 -19.44
N GLY A 89 4.83 -13.65 -19.14
CA GLY A 89 5.89 -13.99 -20.09
C GLY A 89 6.96 -12.91 -20.27
N SER A 90 6.95 -11.86 -19.45
CA SER A 90 7.93 -10.76 -19.50
C SER A 90 9.32 -11.15 -18.99
N GLY A 91 9.40 -12.18 -18.14
CA GLY A 91 10.62 -12.55 -17.41
C GLY A 91 10.79 -11.87 -16.05
N TYR A 92 9.99 -10.84 -15.75
CA TYR A 92 10.03 -10.09 -14.49
C TYR A 92 9.02 -10.62 -13.47
N ASP A 93 9.38 -10.53 -12.19
CA ASP A 93 8.45 -10.72 -11.09
C ASP A 93 7.54 -9.49 -10.93
N ARG A 94 6.36 -9.73 -10.35
CA ARG A 94 5.49 -8.67 -9.81
C ARG A 94 6.05 -8.28 -8.43
N GLY A 95 7.12 -7.49 -8.45
CA GLY A 95 7.83 -7.05 -7.26
C GLY A 95 6.99 -6.06 -6.48
N HIS A 96 6.82 -6.29 -5.17
CA HIS A 96 6.08 -5.35 -4.33
C HIS A 96 6.97 -4.14 -4.01
N LEU A 97 6.37 -2.94 -3.96
CA LEU A 97 7.01 -1.76 -3.40
C LEU A 97 6.78 -1.69 -1.88
N ALA A 98 5.52 -1.55 -1.45
CA ALA A 98 5.11 -1.89 -0.08
C ALA A 98 4.96 -3.42 0.06
N PRO A 99 5.84 -4.10 0.80
CA PRO A 99 5.91 -5.55 0.77
C PRO A 99 4.77 -6.18 1.57
N ALA A 100 4.22 -7.29 1.06
CA ALA A 100 3.19 -8.05 1.76
C ALA A 100 3.61 -8.50 3.17
N GLY A 101 4.92 -8.69 3.40
CA GLY A 101 5.47 -9.03 4.72
C GLY A 101 5.31 -7.93 5.77
N ASP A 102 5.27 -6.66 5.36
CA ASP A 102 5.08 -5.52 6.27
C ASP A 102 3.59 -5.27 6.52
N MET A 103 2.73 -5.81 5.65
CA MET A 103 1.27 -5.67 5.70
C MET A 103 0.56 -6.86 6.37
N GLY A 104 1.32 -7.73 7.06
CA GLY A 104 0.85 -8.98 7.69
C GLY A 104 -0.09 -8.81 8.89
N PHE A 105 -0.19 -7.59 9.41
CA PHE A 105 -0.94 -7.26 10.61
C PHE A 105 -2.44 -7.03 10.37
N SER A 106 -2.84 -6.75 9.13
CA SER A 106 -4.23 -6.40 8.76
C SER A 106 -4.65 -7.13 7.48
N GLY A 107 -5.84 -7.73 7.48
CA GLY A 107 -6.38 -8.42 6.31
C GLY A 107 -6.64 -7.47 5.13
N ALA A 108 -7.02 -6.23 5.44
CA ALA A 108 -7.15 -5.16 4.46
C ALA A 108 -5.77 -4.78 3.89
N ALA A 109 -4.80 -4.44 4.75
CA ALA A 109 -3.43 -4.09 4.34
C ALA A 109 -2.81 -5.18 3.45
N MET A 110 -2.89 -6.44 3.90
CA MET A 110 -2.39 -7.60 3.16
C MET A 110 -3.04 -7.66 1.78
N SER A 111 -4.37 -7.57 1.68
CA SER A 111 -5.05 -7.62 0.38
C SER A 111 -4.70 -6.43 -0.52
N GLU A 112 -4.59 -5.23 0.03
CA GLU A 112 -4.25 -4.00 -0.72
C GLU A 112 -2.79 -4.00 -1.19
N SER A 113 -1.87 -4.69 -0.50
CA SER A 113 -0.49 -4.86 -0.97
C SER A 113 -0.39 -5.57 -2.33
N PHE A 114 -1.44 -6.30 -2.75
CA PHE A 114 -1.52 -6.97 -4.05
C PHE A 114 -2.19 -6.13 -5.16
N TYR A 115 -2.46 -4.84 -4.95
CA TYR A 115 -2.82 -3.97 -6.06
C TYR A 115 -1.66 -3.85 -7.05
N MET A 116 -1.96 -3.85 -8.36
CA MET A 116 -0.95 -3.72 -9.39
C MET A 116 -0.30 -2.32 -9.43
N SER A 117 -0.93 -1.31 -8.83
CA SER A 117 -0.33 0.02 -8.58
C SER A 117 0.85 -0.03 -7.59
N ASN A 118 0.90 -1.06 -6.73
CA ASN A 118 2.01 -1.35 -5.81
C ASN A 118 3.02 -2.36 -6.39
N MET A 119 2.94 -2.65 -7.70
CA MET A 119 3.86 -3.59 -8.37
C MET A 119 4.82 -2.87 -9.30
N SER A 120 6.05 -3.38 -9.37
CA SER A 120 7.05 -2.95 -10.33
C SER A 120 7.79 -4.15 -10.95
N PRO A 121 8.24 -4.08 -12.22
CA PRO A 121 8.98 -5.16 -12.88
C PRO A 121 10.37 -5.39 -12.28
N GLN A 122 10.46 -6.29 -11.31
CA GLN A 122 11.70 -6.63 -10.65
C GLN A 122 12.32 -7.91 -11.25
N ASP A 123 13.63 -7.89 -11.49
CA ASP A 123 14.38 -9.07 -11.89
C ASP A 123 14.20 -10.16 -10.81
N PRO A 124 13.94 -11.44 -11.19
CA PRO A 124 13.68 -12.49 -10.20
C PRO A 124 14.82 -12.69 -9.19
N SER A 125 16.07 -12.48 -9.60
CA SER A 125 17.24 -12.60 -8.72
C SER A 125 17.43 -11.39 -7.80
N PHE A 126 16.96 -10.22 -8.23
CA PHE A 126 16.85 -9.02 -7.41
C PHE A 126 15.76 -9.18 -6.34
N ASN A 127 14.51 -9.38 -6.77
CA ASN A 127 13.31 -9.46 -5.92
C ASN A 127 13.45 -10.53 -4.82
N ARG A 128 13.82 -11.75 -5.22
CA ARG A 128 13.88 -12.90 -4.31
C ARG A 128 15.19 -12.94 -3.51
N GLY A 129 16.17 -12.13 -3.91
CA GLY A 129 17.51 -12.03 -3.35
C GLY A 129 17.65 -10.82 -2.44
N ILE A 130 18.39 -9.83 -2.91
CA ILE A 130 18.83 -8.68 -2.11
C ILE A 130 17.67 -7.79 -1.67
N TRP A 131 16.63 -7.63 -2.49
CA TRP A 131 15.46 -6.81 -2.12
C TRP A 131 14.71 -7.42 -0.92
N LYS A 132 14.45 -8.73 -0.95
CA LYS A 132 13.88 -9.46 0.20
C LYS A 132 14.76 -9.40 1.45
N GLN A 133 16.08 -9.36 1.30
CA GLN A 133 16.99 -9.19 2.43
C GLN A 133 16.81 -7.81 3.05
N LEU A 134 16.78 -6.75 2.22
CA LEU A 134 16.51 -5.39 2.67
C LEU A 134 15.16 -5.29 3.39
N GLU A 135 14.07 -5.81 2.80
CA GLU A 135 12.75 -5.84 3.45
C GLU A 135 12.78 -6.53 4.83
N SER A 136 13.61 -7.58 4.98
CA SER A 136 13.75 -8.28 6.26
C SER A 136 14.55 -7.48 7.29
N LEU A 137 15.55 -6.73 6.84
CA LEU A 137 16.31 -5.81 7.68
C LEU A 137 15.44 -4.66 8.15
N VAL A 138 14.68 -4.03 7.25
CA VAL A 138 13.73 -2.94 7.57
C VAL A 138 12.75 -3.36 8.67
N ARG A 139 12.10 -4.53 8.54
CA ARG A 139 11.23 -5.05 9.62
C ARG A 139 11.95 -5.22 10.95
N SER A 140 13.22 -5.61 10.92
CA SER A 140 14.02 -5.78 12.14
C SER A 140 14.37 -4.43 12.77
N TRP A 141 14.65 -3.41 11.96
CA TRP A 141 14.85 -2.04 12.44
C TRP A 141 13.57 -1.41 12.96
N SER A 142 12.40 -1.61 12.33
CA SER A 142 11.12 -1.14 12.89
C SER A 142 10.85 -1.70 14.29
N VAL A 143 11.33 -2.92 14.57
CA VAL A 143 11.23 -3.51 15.90
C VAL A 143 12.17 -2.86 16.92
N ASP A 144 13.37 -2.47 16.48
CA ASP A 144 14.41 -1.82 17.30
C ASP A 144 14.08 -0.34 17.58
N LYS A 145 13.58 0.38 16.58
CA LYS A 145 13.28 1.82 16.59
C LYS A 145 11.86 2.18 17.02
N ALA A 146 11.04 1.19 17.37
CA ALA A 146 9.61 1.32 17.67
C ALA A 146 8.71 1.65 16.46
N GLU A 147 9.14 2.53 15.56
CA GLU A 147 8.41 2.93 14.35
C GLU A 147 9.39 3.40 13.28
N LEU A 148 9.06 3.18 12.00
CA LEU A 148 9.81 3.74 10.87
C LEU A 148 8.85 4.30 9.82
N PHE A 149 9.24 5.42 9.23
CA PHE A 149 8.56 6.09 8.11
C PHE A 149 9.30 5.75 6.81
N ILE A 150 8.66 4.99 5.92
CA ILE A 150 9.33 4.31 4.81
C ILE A 150 8.78 4.80 3.47
N ALA A 151 9.65 5.39 2.65
CA ALA A 151 9.39 5.65 1.23
C ALA A 151 10.16 4.65 0.36
N THR A 152 9.54 4.14 -0.70
CA THR A 152 10.20 3.18 -1.59
C THR A 152 9.65 3.27 -3.00
N GLY A 153 10.50 3.03 -3.98
CA GLY A 153 10.07 3.12 -5.36
C GLY A 153 11.16 2.73 -6.35
N PRO A 154 10.82 2.70 -7.64
CA PRO A 154 11.77 2.63 -8.72
C PRO A 154 12.38 4.01 -9.03
N VAL A 155 13.59 4.05 -9.59
CA VAL A 155 14.09 5.24 -10.27
C VAL A 155 13.48 5.29 -11.67
N LEU A 156 12.55 6.21 -11.90
CA LEU A 156 11.82 6.36 -13.16
C LEU A 156 12.45 7.46 -14.00
N GLU A 157 13.06 7.05 -15.11
CA GLU A 157 13.75 7.95 -16.05
C GLU A 157 13.26 7.74 -17.48
N ALA A 158 13.55 8.69 -18.36
CA ALA A 158 13.23 8.58 -19.77
C ALA A 158 14.04 7.45 -20.44
N GLY A 159 13.43 6.71 -21.36
CA GLY A 159 14.12 5.70 -22.16
C GLY A 159 14.24 4.31 -21.52
N LEU A 160 13.59 4.07 -20.38
CA LEU A 160 13.47 2.73 -19.81
C LEU A 160 12.77 1.77 -20.78
N SER A 161 13.23 0.51 -20.81
CA SER A 161 12.51 -0.55 -21.51
C SER A 161 11.14 -0.81 -20.88
N THR A 162 10.22 -1.43 -21.61
CA THR A 162 8.84 -1.63 -21.14
C THR A 162 8.36 -3.06 -21.33
N ILE A 163 7.39 -3.50 -20.53
CA ILE A 163 6.71 -4.79 -20.66
C ILE A 163 5.21 -4.62 -20.88
N GLY A 164 4.59 -5.64 -21.46
CA GLY A 164 3.12 -5.71 -21.55
C GLY A 164 2.49 -4.77 -22.57
N TYR A 165 1.16 -4.76 -22.60
CA TYR A 165 0.38 -3.92 -23.49
C TYR A 165 0.35 -2.47 -22.99
N ASN A 166 0.28 -2.29 -21.66
CA ASN A 166 0.29 -0.96 -21.05
C ASN A 166 1.69 -0.32 -21.05
N GLN A 167 2.74 -1.01 -21.50
CA GLN A 167 4.11 -0.50 -21.54
C GLN A 167 4.65 -0.13 -20.15
N VAL A 168 4.47 -1.02 -19.17
CA VAL A 168 5.00 -0.84 -17.81
C VAL A 168 6.51 -0.72 -17.87
N SER A 169 7.07 0.40 -17.41
CA SER A 169 8.51 0.64 -17.45
C SER A 169 9.25 -0.37 -16.58
N VAL A 170 10.42 -0.81 -17.03
CA VAL A 170 11.34 -1.68 -16.29
C VAL A 170 12.45 -0.79 -15.74
N PRO A 171 12.47 -0.52 -14.43
CA PRO A 171 13.48 0.34 -13.80
C PRO A 171 14.86 -0.30 -13.81
N ASN A 172 15.90 0.52 -13.97
CA ASN A 172 17.29 0.11 -13.81
C ASN A 172 17.70 0.00 -12.33
N TYR A 173 17.07 0.81 -11.46
CA TYR A 173 17.35 0.89 -10.03
C TYR A 173 16.06 0.98 -9.21
N TYR A 174 16.15 0.50 -7.97
CA TYR A 174 15.13 0.68 -6.93
C TYR A 174 15.75 1.35 -5.72
N TYR A 175 14.94 2.14 -5.04
CA TYR A 175 15.32 2.81 -3.82
C TYR A 175 14.39 2.48 -2.66
N LYS A 176 14.93 2.61 -1.44
CA LYS A 176 14.16 2.68 -0.21
C LYS A 176 14.81 3.71 0.71
N VAL A 177 14.02 4.65 1.19
CA VAL A 177 14.42 5.65 2.17
C VAL A 177 13.66 5.36 3.46
N LEU A 178 14.36 5.40 4.58
CA LEU A 178 13.80 5.18 5.90
C LEU A 178 14.13 6.36 6.80
N LEU A 179 13.15 6.77 7.60
CA LEU A 179 13.28 7.75 8.65
C LEU A 179 12.88 7.11 9.98
N ASP A 180 13.77 7.23 10.95
CA ASP A 180 13.51 7.06 12.38
C ASP A 180 13.38 8.47 12.95
N TYR A 181 12.23 8.81 13.52
CA TYR A 181 11.97 10.15 14.08
C TYR A 181 11.08 10.03 15.32
N ASP A 182 11.61 10.45 16.46
CA ASP A 182 10.89 10.56 17.72
C ASP A 182 11.23 11.90 18.39
N GLU A 183 10.31 12.85 18.25
CA GLU A 183 10.43 14.18 18.85
C GLU A 183 10.57 14.12 20.39
N SER A 184 9.99 13.11 21.04
CA SER A 184 9.96 13.01 22.50
C SER A 184 11.30 12.59 23.11
N SER A 185 12.02 11.71 22.43
CA SER A 185 13.39 11.32 22.81
C SER A 185 14.46 12.19 22.14
N GLY A 186 14.09 12.94 21.10
CA GLY A 186 15.01 13.68 20.24
C GLY A 186 15.83 12.79 19.33
N ALA A 187 15.44 11.51 19.16
CA ALA A 187 16.09 10.59 18.25
C ALA A 187 15.62 10.86 16.81
N TYR A 188 16.58 11.03 15.91
CA TYR A 188 16.33 11.15 14.48
C TYR A 188 17.46 10.48 13.70
N GLY A 189 17.11 9.89 12.56
CA GLY A 189 18.08 9.35 11.62
C GLY A 189 17.42 8.90 10.33
N ALA A 190 18.10 9.14 9.20
CA ALA A 190 17.65 8.68 7.90
C ALA A 190 18.68 7.77 7.23
N ILE A 191 18.21 6.91 6.33
CA ILE A 191 19.08 6.09 5.49
C ILE A 191 18.42 5.80 4.15
N GLY A 192 19.19 5.95 3.08
CA GLY A 192 18.80 5.58 1.72
C GLY A 192 19.49 4.30 1.27
N PHE A 193 18.78 3.51 0.48
CA PHE A 193 19.34 2.39 -0.28
C PHE A 193 19.07 2.60 -1.76
N LEU A 194 20.06 2.34 -2.61
CA LEU A 194 19.92 2.37 -4.05
C LEU A 194 20.51 1.09 -4.66
N LEU A 195 19.63 0.22 -5.17
CA LEU A 195 20.02 -1.09 -5.67
C LEU A 195 19.72 -1.23 -7.16
N PRO A 196 20.65 -1.78 -7.97
CA PRO A 196 20.38 -2.07 -9.37
C PRO A 196 19.38 -3.25 -9.47
N ASN A 197 18.50 -3.20 -10.47
CA ASN A 197 17.49 -4.23 -10.76
C ASN A 197 18.10 -5.50 -11.36
N GLN A 198 19.00 -6.13 -10.61
CA GLN A 198 19.73 -7.33 -10.97
C GLN A 198 20.14 -8.08 -9.69
N LYS A 199 20.79 -9.23 -9.86
CA LYS A 199 21.34 -9.98 -8.73
C LYS A 199 22.28 -9.08 -7.90
N GLY A 200 21.97 -8.94 -6.61
CA GLY A 200 22.85 -8.26 -5.66
C GLY A 200 24.23 -8.90 -5.59
N GLN A 201 25.25 -8.06 -5.42
CA GLN A 201 26.65 -8.39 -5.26
C GLN A 201 27.12 -7.73 -3.96
N GLY A 202 27.63 -8.51 -3.02
CA GLY A 202 28.02 -7.97 -1.71
C GLY A 202 26.88 -7.92 -0.70
N ASP A 203 27.09 -7.12 0.33
CA ASP A 203 26.20 -6.97 1.49
C ASP A 203 25.30 -5.72 1.33
N LEU A 204 24.31 -5.54 2.21
CA LEU A 204 23.33 -4.44 2.05
C LEU A 204 23.94 -3.05 2.28
N ASP A 205 24.98 -2.96 3.10
CA ASP A 205 25.72 -1.73 3.41
C ASP A 205 26.47 -1.18 2.18
N ASP A 206 26.87 -2.05 1.25
CA ASP A 206 27.46 -1.66 -0.05
C ASP A 206 26.51 -0.81 -0.93
N TYR A 207 25.20 -0.83 -0.63
CA TYR A 207 24.15 -0.14 -1.40
C TYR A 207 23.59 1.10 -0.72
N VAL A 208 24.18 1.51 0.40
CA VAL A 208 23.70 2.66 1.17
C VAL A 208 24.11 3.95 0.49
N VAL A 209 23.18 4.89 0.40
CA VAL A 209 23.36 6.25 -0.11
C VAL A 209 22.63 7.23 0.80
N SER A 210 22.96 8.52 0.68
CA SER A 210 22.22 9.58 1.37
C SER A 210 20.81 9.74 0.78
N VAL A 211 19.89 10.37 1.52
CA VAL A 211 18.55 10.66 1.02
C VAL A 211 18.64 11.66 -0.14
N ASP A 212 19.45 12.71 0.00
CA ASP A 212 19.77 13.69 -1.06
C ASP A 212 20.15 13.01 -2.37
N ARG A 213 20.89 11.89 -2.31
CA ARG A 213 21.32 11.19 -3.52
C ARG A 213 20.14 10.57 -4.25
N ILE A 214 19.15 10.08 -3.52
CA ILE A 214 17.93 9.52 -4.10
C ILE A 214 17.06 10.65 -4.64
N GLU A 215 16.91 11.76 -3.92
CA GLU A 215 16.19 12.95 -4.41
C GLU A 215 16.77 13.50 -5.71
N GLN A 216 18.10 13.59 -5.81
CA GLN A 216 18.78 14.00 -7.05
C GLN A 216 18.46 13.09 -8.25
N LEU A 217 18.19 11.80 -8.01
CA LEU A 217 17.89 10.83 -9.06
C LEU A 217 16.40 10.80 -9.41
N THR A 218 15.52 11.06 -8.45
CA THR A 218 14.07 10.89 -8.61
C THR A 218 13.32 12.20 -8.80
N GLY A 219 13.87 13.32 -8.33
CA GLY A 219 13.17 14.60 -8.19
C GLY A 219 12.02 14.57 -7.18
N ILE A 220 12.00 13.57 -6.29
CA ILE A 220 11.07 13.46 -5.18
C ILE A 220 11.73 14.10 -3.97
N ASP A 221 10.96 14.92 -3.27
CA ASP A 221 11.32 15.53 -2.00
C ASP A 221 10.78 14.61 -0.89
N PHE A 222 11.67 14.00 -0.11
CA PHE A 222 11.32 13.14 1.01
C PHE A 222 11.32 13.94 2.31
N TYR A 223 10.41 13.59 3.21
CA TYR A 223 10.41 14.11 4.58
C TYR A 223 10.41 15.65 4.77
N SER A 224 10.10 16.48 3.75
CA SER A 224 9.91 17.96 3.80
C SER A 224 8.92 18.53 4.81
N GLN A 225 8.25 17.68 5.57
CA GLN A 225 7.44 18.10 6.70
C GLN A 225 8.28 18.28 7.98
N LEU A 226 9.53 17.81 7.98
CA LEU A 226 10.51 18.07 9.04
C LEU A 226 10.95 19.54 9.04
N PRO A 227 11.44 20.07 10.18
CA PRO A 227 12.14 21.34 10.19
C PRO A 227 13.38 21.29 9.28
N ASP A 228 13.57 22.29 8.42
CA ASP A 228 14.66 22.35 7.42
C ASP A 228 16.02 21.99 8.01
N ALA A 229 16.33 22.44 9.24
CA ALA A 229 17.63 22.17 9.86
C ALA A 229 17.84 20.68 10.19
N ILE A 230 16.78 19.95 10.54
CA ILE A 230 16.83 18.51 10.81
C ILE A 230 16.89 17.75 9.48
N GLU A 231 16.00 18.09 8.55
CA GLU A 231 15.95 17.50 7.20
C GLU A 231 17.32 17.58 6.51
N ASN A 232 17.90 18.78 6.37
CA ASN A 232 19.19 18.97 5.72
C ASN A 232 20.34 18.18 6.40
N ASP A 233 20.28 17.96 7.72
CA ASP A 233 21.30 17.23 8.46
C ASP A 233 21.22 15.72 8.20
N ILE A 234 20.01 15.15 8.31
CA ILE A 234 19.78 13.71 8.18
C ILE A 234 19.82 13.23 6.73
N GLU A 235 19.49 14.09 5.77
CA GLU A 235 19.39 13.70 4.36
C GLU A 235 20.71 13.77 3.60
N SER A 236 21.63 14.64 4.05
CA SER A 236 22.94 14.83 3.43
C SER A 236 23.99 13.80 3.84
N ASN A 237 23.83 13.16 5.00
CA ASN A 237 24.81 12.24 5.58
C ASN A 237 24.27 10.81 5.70
N VAL A 238 25.18 9.83 5.67
CA VAL A 238 24.87 8.43 5.97
C VAL A 238 25.46 8.07 7.32
N GLU A 239 24.61 7.99 8.35
CA GLU A 239 25.01 7.52 9.67
C GLU A 239 24.81 6.01 9.81
N ALA A 240 25.54 5.21 9.04
CA ALA A 240 25.34 3.75 9.02
C ALA A 240 25.43 3.10 10.42
N ASN A 241 26.26 3.63 11.33
CA ASN A 241 26.40 3.11 12.70
C ASN A 241 25.19 3.39 13.60
N TYR A 242 24.29 4.31 13.22
CA TYR A 242 23.01 4.55 13.90
C TYR A 242 22.06 3.35 13.75
N TRP A 243 22.27 2.55 12.70
CA TRP A 243 21.42 1.43 12.32
C TRP A 243 22.04 0.09 12.75
N ASN A 244 21.25 -0.76 13.40
CA ASN A 244 21.74 -2.03 13.91
C ASN A 244 21.80 -3.11 12.81
N TRP A 245 22.91 -3.19 12.08
CA TRP A 245 23.12 -4.17 11.00
C TRP A 245 23.12 -5.63 11.45
N ASN A 246 23.30 -5.88 12.74
CA ASN A 246 23.27 -7.22 13.34
C ASN A 246 21.91 -7.56 13.96
N ALA A 247 20.88 -6.75 13.73
CA ALA A 247 19.54 -6.99 14.24
C ALA A 247 19.11 -8.42 13.89
N SER A 248 18.90 -9.24 14.93
CA SER A 248 18.48 -10.63 14.76
C SER A 248 17.19 -10.65 13.97
N LYS A 249 17.07 -11.56 12.98
CA LYS A 249 15.80 -11.80 12.25
C LYS A 249 14.67 -11.79 13.27
N VAL A 250 13.71 -10.88 13.10
CA VAL A 250 12.51 -10.82 13.94
C VAL A 250 11.98 -12.25 14.06
N GLN A 251 12.16 -12.86 15.24
CA GLN A 251 11.46 -14.09 15.55
C GLN A 251 10.01 -13.67 15.53
N SER A 252 9.28 -14.05 14.48
CA SER A 252 7.84 -14.04 14.53
C SER A 252 7.50 -14.77 15.83
N TYR A 253 6.96 -14.07 16.82
CA TYR A 253 6.23 -14.73 17.89
C TYR A 253 5.00 -15.30 17.21
N GLY A 254 5.19 -16.42 16.50
CA GLY A 254 4.11 -17.28 16.12
C GLY A 254 3.41 -17.57 17.42
N SER A 255 2.14 -17.18 17.51
CA SER A 255 1.25 -17.73 18.51
C SER A 255 1.45 -19.23 18.47
N SER A 256 2.18 -19.75 19.46
CA SER A 256 2.32 -21.16 19.76
C SER A 256 1.05 -21.65 20.45
N SER A 257 -0.11 -21.23 19.94
CA SER A 257 -1.31 -22.03 20.01
C SER A 257 -1.53 -22.53 18.59
N ALA A 258 -1.54 -23.85 18.43
CA ALA A 258 -2.10 -24.46 17.24
C ALA A 258 -3.60 -24.13 17.22
N SER A 259 -3.98 -22.92 16.77
CA SER A 259 -5.36 -22.63 16.45
C SER A 259 -5.68 -23.45 15.20
N THR A 260 -6.41 -24.54 15.43
CA THR A 260 -6.96 -25.38 14.37
C THR A 260 -7.76 -24.47 13.46
N ALA A 261 -7.38 -24.42 12.18
CA ALA A 261 -8.09 -23.60 11.21
C ALA A 261 -9.57 -24.01 11.22
N SER A 262 -10.44 -23.07 11.58
CA SER A 262 -11.88 -23.30 11.67
C SER A 262 -12.54 -22.74 10.41
N GLN A 263 -13.70 -23.28 10.04
CA GLN A 263 -14.46 -22.73 8.93
C GLN A 263 -15.02 -21.37 9.32
N CYS A 264 -14.81 -20.37 8.46
CA CYS A 264 -15.32 -19.01 8.64
C CYS A 264 -16.81 -18.98 8.99
N GLU A 265 -17.16 -18.18 10.00
CA GLU A 265 -18.53 -17.99 10.48
C GLU A 265 -19.36 -17.05 9.60
N GLY A 266 -18.70 -16.32 8.70
CA GLY A 266 -19.33 -15.38 7.77
C GLY A 266 -20.29 -16.02 6.78
N LYS A 267 -21.32 -15.27 6.39
CA LYS A 267 -22.26 -15.64 5.33
C LYS A 267 -21.99 -14.84 4.06
N THR A 268 -21.98 -15.55 2.93
CA THR A 268 -21.94 -14.97 1.59
C THR A 268 -23.18 -14.12 1.32
N LYS A 269 -23.14 -13.26 0.28
CA LYS A 269 -24.30 -12.43 -0.14
C LYS A 269 -25.57 -13.23 -0.44
N THR A 270 -25.46 -14.53 -0.73
CA THR A 270 -26.59 -15.44 -0.95
C THR A 270 -27.01 -16.20 0.31
N GLY A 271 -26.53 -15.78 1.49
CA GLY A 271 -26.88 -16.36 2.81
C GLY A 271 -26.19 -17.69 3.16
N ARG A 272 -25.40 -18.27 2.25
CA ARG A 272 -24.66 -19.52 2.49
C ARG A 272 -23.45 -19.28 3.38
N ARG A 273 -23.15 -20.21 4.28
CA ARG A 273 -21.94 -20.18 5.12
C ARG A 273 -20.67 -20.20 4.26
N CYS A 274 -19.73 -19.31 4.58
CA CYS A 274 -18.45 -19.23 3.90
C CYS A 274 -17.67 -20.54 4.05
N ARG A 275 -17.04 -21.01 2.96
CA ARG A 275 -16.27 -22.25 2.95
C ARG A 275 -14.78 -22.04 3.25
N ASN A 276 -14.34 -20.79 3.33
CA ASN A 276 -12.96 -20.47 3.64
C ASN A 276 -12.63 -20.86 5.08
N GLN A 277 -11.43 -21.37 5.30
CA GLN A 277 -10.89 -21.57 6.64
C GLN A 277 -10.28 -20.26 7.15
N THR A 278 -10.31 -20.06 8.46
CA THR A 278 -9.68 -18.94 9.14
C THR A 278 -8.99 -19.43 10.41
N LYS A 279 -7.92 -18.74 10.77
CA LYS A 279 -7.28 -18.84 12.09
C LYS A 279 -7.46 -17.56 12.90
N ASN A 280 -8.17 -16.58 12.33
CA ASN A 280 -8.47 -15.33 13.00
C ASN A 280 -9.32 -15.63 14.24
N GLU A 281 -8.95 -15.04 15.36
CA GLU A 281 -9.65 -15.19 16.65
C GLU A 281 -11.11 -14.76 16.58
N SER A 282 -11.44 -13.85 15.66
CA SER A 282 -12.84 -13.45 15.39
C SER A 282 -13.72 -14.59 14.84
N GLY A 283 -13.13 -15.65 14.28
CA GLY A 283 -13.88 -16.70 13.57
C GLY A 283 -14.32 -16.31 12.16
N TYR A 284 -13.98 -15.11 11.68
CA TYR A 284 -14.29 -14.63 10.31
C TYR A 284 -13.03 -14.64 9.42
N CYS A 285 -13.22 -14.83 8.11
CA CYS A 285 -12.14 -14.64 7.12
C CYS A 285 -12.22 -13.23 6.56
N TYR A 286 -11.18 -12.81 5.84
CA TYR A 286 -11.03 -11.46 5.27
C TYR A 286 -12.26 -10.94 4.50
N LEU A 287 -13.06 -11.81 3.89
CA LEU A 287 -14.29 -11.43 3.16
C LEU A 287 -15.47 -11.06 4.08
N HIS A 288 -15.37 -11.36 5.37
CA HIS A 288 -16.48 -11.33 6.32
C HIS A 288 -16.11 -10.71 7.67
N GLU A 289 -14.97 -10.01 7.79
CA GLU A 289 -14.55 -9.39 9.07
C GLU A 289 -15.56 -8.36 9.58
N GLY A 290 -16.22 -7.63 8.68
CA GLY A 290 -17.32 -6.72 9.03
C GLY A 290 -18.59 -7.41 9.59
N GLN A 291 -18.63 -8.75 9.66
CA GLN A 291 -19.70 -9.50 10.32
C GLN A 291 -19.37 -9.89 11.77
N ALA A 292 -18.15 -9.63 12.25
CA ALA A 292 -17.68 -10.03 13.58
C ALA A 292 -18.29 -9.23 14.75
N SER A 293 -18.77 -8.01 14.50
CA SER A 293 -19.14 -7.06 15.58
C SER A 293 -20.63 -7.00 15.93
N GLY A 294 -21.48 -7.89 15.43
CA GLY A 294 -22.91 -7.92 15.80
C GLY A 294 -23.71 -6.65 15.42
N THR A 295 -23.11 -5.68 14.75
CA THR A 295 -23.79 -4.51 14.23
C THR A 295 -24.52 -4.88 12.96
N VAL A 296 -25.86 -4.84 13.02
CA VAL A 296 -26.75 -4.95 11.86
C VAL A 296 -26.24 -3.99 10.78
N SER A 297 -25.80 -4.54 9.64
CA SER A 297 -25.46 -3.73 8.47
C SER A 297 -26.66 -2.85 8.12
N PRO A 298 -26.45 -1.58 7.72
CA PRO A 298 -27.51 -0.83 7.08
C PRO A 298 -28.04 -1.65 5.90
N GLU A 299 -29.35 -1.68 5.78
CA GLU A 299 -30.09 -2.37 4.72
C GLU A 299 -29.39 -2.14 3.36
N PRO A 300 -29.15 -3.19 2.57
CA PRO A 300 -28.40 -3.04 1.33
C PRO A 300 -29.13 -2.04 0.42
N ALA A 301 -28.43 -0.95 0.07
CA ALA A 301 -28.90 0.00 -0.93
C ALA A 301 -29.38 -0.79 -2.16
N LYS A 302 -30.64 -0.57 -2.54
CA LYS A 302 -31.30 -1.27 -3.65
C LYS A 302 -30.36 -1.27 -4.86
N ARG A 303 -30.12 -2.47 -5.38
CA ARG A 303 -29.30 -2.72 -6.58
C ARG A 303 -29.84 -1.85 -7.73
N VAL A 304 -29.18 -0.72 -8.03
CA VAL A 304 -29.58 0.13 -9.15
C VAL A 304 -29.30 -0.66 -10.44
N THR A 305 -30.38 -1.15 -11.05
CA THR A 305 -30.32 -1.82 -12.34
C THR A 305 -29.86 -0.81 -13.38
N SER A 306 -28.88 -1.20 -14.20
CA SER A 306 -28.40 -0.32 -15.27
C SER A 306 -29.52 -0.08 -16.27
N ILE A 307 -30.01 1.16 -16.36
CA ILE A 307 -31.04 1.58 -17.31
C ILE A 307 -30.39 2.15 -18.58
N ARG A 308 -31.14 2.21 -19.67
CA ARG A 308 -30.66 2.88 -20.89
C ARG A 308 -30.68 4.39 -20.70
N CYS A 309 -29.64 5.08 -21.16
CA CYS A 309 -29.53 6.52 -21.09
C CYS A 309 -30.75 7.20 -21.75
N SER A 310 -31.29 8.22 -21.08
CA SER A 310 -32.47 8.97 -21.54
C SER A 310 -32.17 10.08 -22.55
N ALA A 311 -30.90 10.44 -22.77
CA ALA A 311 -30.51 11.54 -23.64
C ALA A 311 -30.53 11.19 -25.14
N THR A 312 -30.67 12.23 -25.95
CA THR A 312 -30.55 12.19 -27.41
C THR A 312 -29.15 12.64 -27.82
N THR A 313 -28.56 11.93 -28.77
CA THR A 313 -27.26 12.29 -29.36
C THR A 313 -27.41 13.54 -30.25
N ASN A 314 -26.29 14.19 -30.58
CA ASN A 314 -26.29 15.36 -31.48
C ASN A 314 -26.85 15.05 -32.88
N ALA A 315 -26.87 13.77 -33.28
CA ALA A 315 -27.48 13.29 -34.51
C ALA A 315 -29.00 13.04 -34.40
N GLY A 316 -29.66 13.49 -33.31
CA GLY A 316 -31.10 13.34 -33.11
C GLY A 316 -31.57 11.93 -32.75
N THR A 317 -30.66 10.97 -32.54
CA THR A 317 -31.01 9.59 -32.19
C THR A 317 -30.83 9.30 -30.70
N ARG A 318 -31.68 8.44 -30.14
CA ARG A 318 -31.65 8.09 -28.71
C ARG A 318 -30.36 7.34 -28.33
N CYS A 319 -29.72 7.76 -27.25
CA CYS A 319 -28.48 7.15 -26.76
C CYS A 319 -28.68 5.65 -26.45
N ARG A 320 -27.72 4.83 -26.89
CA ARG A 320 -27.76 3.36 -26.72
C ARG A 320 -27.04 2.88 -25.46
N ARG A 321 -26.31 3.76 -24.77
CA ARG A 321 -25.48 3.42 -23.62
C ARG A 321 -26.34 3.15 -22.39
N LYS A 322 -25.84 2.28 -21.50
CA LYS A 322 -26.46 2.04 -20.18
C LYS A 322 -25.82 2.94 -19.14
N THR A 323 -26.57 3.29 -18.11
CA THR A 323 -26.14 4.09 -16.97
C THR A 323 -26.75 3.56 -15.68
N LYS A 324 -26.06 3.77 -14.57
CA LYS A 324 -26.58 3.58 -13.20
C LYS A 324 -26.81 4.92 -12.50
N SER A 325 -26.59 6.03 -13.20
CA SER A 325 -26.77 7.38 -12.67
C SER A 325 -28.22 7.64 -12.31
N VAL A 326 -28.44 8.29 -11.17
CA VAL A 326 -29.76 8.66 -10.67
C VAL A 326 -30.49 9.61 -11.61
N ASN A 327 -29.76 10.40 -12.40
CA ASN A 327 -30.33 11.33 -13.37
C ASN A 327 -30.69 10.66 -14.72
N GLY A 328 -30.44 9.36 -14.86
CA GLY A 328 -30.74 8.57 -16.05
C GLY A 328 -29.89 8.91 -17.29
N LYS A 329 -28.84 9.73 -17.14
CA LYS A 329 -27.88 10.06 -18.21
C LYS A 329 -26.59 9.26 -18.03
N CYS A 330 -25.89 8.99 -19.13
CA CYS A 330 -24.56 8.40 -19.08
C CYS A 330 -23.49 9.50 -19.06
N TRP A 331 -22.24 9.13 -18.85
CA TRP A 331 -21.11 10.06 -18.73
C TRP A 331 -20.96 11.05 -19.89
N GLN A 332 -21.38 10.68 -21.11
CA GLN A 332 -21.37 11.60 -22.27
C GLN A 332 -22.46 12.66 -22.24
N HIS A 333 -23.43 12.54 -21.34
CA HIS A 333 -24.58 13.44 -21.21
C HIS A 333 -24.71 13.97 -19.77
N GLY A 334 -23.61 13.99 -19.01
CA GLY A 334 -23.56 14.56 -17.66
C GLY A 334 -24.22 13.71 -16.58
N GLY A 335 -24.14 12.38 -16.69
CA GLY A 335 -24.59 11.45 -15.65
C GLY A 335 -23.54 10.44 -15.24
#